data_AF-A0A7C7QCU7-F1
#
_entry.id   AF-A0A7C7QCU7-F1
#
_cell.length_a   1.000
_cell.length_b   1.000
_cell.length_c   1.000
_cell.angle_alpha   90.00
_cell.angle_beta   90.00
_cell.angle_gamma   90.00
#
_symmetry.space_group_name_H-M   'P 1'
#
loop_
_entity.id
_entity.type
_entity.pdbx_description
1 polymer ?
#
loop_
_entity_poly.entity_id
_entity_poly.type
_entity_poly.pdbx_seq_one_letter_code
_entity_poly.pdbx_strand_id
1 'polypeptide(L)'
;AEGKYLLLHGGVPSKLKDLEDLAHAHERHPAESLLEEILWSDPDETLRGVAPSPRGAGLLFGPDITRRVLEAVGAKTLIRGHEPVNGGVFAGQGGLTLTLFSRKGPPYYNSHAAYLKIRLEEPAKNAYQLAKQAIKF
;
A
#
# COMPACT_ATOMS: atom_id res chain seq x y z
N ALA A 1 2.26 9.06 -17.25
CA ALA A 1 1.58 7.76 -17.13
C ALA A 1 0.10 8.02 -16.90
N GLU A 2 -0.77 7.58 -17.79
CA GLU A 2 -2.21 7.46 -17.52
C GLU A 2 -2.36 6.39 -16.44
N GLY A 3 -2.42 6.84 -15.19
CA GLY A 3 -2.07 6.01 -14.04
C GLY A 3 -3.12 4.94 -13.74
N LYS A 4 -2.66 3.75 -13.36
CA LYS A 4 -3.45 2.73 -12.68
C LYS A 4 -3.27 2.84 -11.16
N TYR A 5 -4.02 2.07 -10.39
CA TYR A 5 -3.76 1.88 -8.97
C TYR A 5 -3.12 0.51 -8.74
N LEU A 6 -2.18 0.43 -7.80
CA LEU A 6 -1.64 -0.84 -7.32
C LEU A 6 -2.33 -1.18 -5.99
N LEU A 7 -3.05 -2.29 -5.94
CA LEU A 7 -3.76 -2.74 -4.73
C LEU A 7 -3.01 -3.93 -4.13
N LEU A 8 -2.49 -3.77 -2.92
CA LEU A 8 -1.79 -4.83 -2.17
C LEU A 8 -2.30 -4.86 -0.73
N HIS A 9 -2.16 -5.98 -0.02
CA HIS A 9 -2.59 -6.05 1.37
C HIS A 9 -1.66 -5.23 2.28
N GLY A 10 -0.40 -5.65 2.29
CA GLY A 10 0.73 -5.07 2.98
C GLY A 10 1.39 -3.98 2.14
N GLY A 11 2.63 -4.17 1.73
CA GLY A 11 3.46 -3.13 1.12
C GLY A 11 3.89 -3.44 -0.29
N VAL A 12 4.66 -2.53 -0.88
CA VAL A 12 5.35 -2.81 -2.15
C VAL A 12 6.57 -3.72 -1.91
N PRO A 13 6.84 -4.70 -2.78
CA PRO A 13 8.04 -5.51 -2.66
C PRO A 13 9.29 -4.73 -3.10
N SER A 14 10.25 -4.65 -2.20
CA SER A 14 11.47 -3.84 -2.30
C SER A 14 12.36 -4.19 -3.50
N LYS A 15 12.31 -5.44 -3.98
CA LYS A 15 13.11 -5.96 -5.10
C LYS A 15 12.33 -6.16 -6.41
N LEU A 16 11.04 -5.82 -6.43
CA LEU A 16 10.18 -5.96 -7.62
C LEU A 16 10.77 -5.20 -8.81
N LYS A 17 10.83 -5.85 -9.96
CA LYS A 17 11.33 -5.25 -11.22
C LYS A 17 10.20 -4.86 -12.16
N ASP A 18 9.15 -5.68 -12.24
CA ASP A 18 8.03 -5.53 -13.16
C ASP A 18 6.75 -6.21 -12.64
N LEU A 19 5.74 -6.30 -13.51
CA LEU A 19 4.45 -6.95 -13.20
C LEU A 19 4.54 -8.48 -13.09
N GLU A 20 5.53 -9.13 -13.73
CA GLU A 20 5.69 -10.59 -13.67
C GLU A 20 6.14 -11.02 -12.29
N ASP A 21 7.04 -10.24 -11.68
CA ASP A 21 7.44 -10.42 -10.28
C ASP A 21 6.23 -10.37 -9.32
N LEU A 22 5.24 -9.51 -9.57
CA LEU A 22 4.00 -9.48 -8.79
C LEU A 22 3.11 -10.70 -9.07
N ALA A 23 2.87 -11.02 -10.34
CA ALA A 23 1.97 -12.09 -10.75
C ALA A 23 2.42 -13.45 -10.19
N HIS A 24 3.73 -13.70 -10.20
CA HIS A 24 4.32 -14.99 -9.82
C HIS A 24 4.97 -14.99 -8.43
N ALA A 25 4.81 -13.93 -7.63
CA ALA A 25 5.38 -13.85 -6.28
C ALA A 25 5.03 -15.06 -5.40
N HIS A 26 3.82 -15.60 -5.56
CA HIS A 26 3.33 -16.74 -4.80
C HIS A 26 4.03 -18.07 -5.14
N GLU A 27 4.44 -18.27 -6.39
CA GLU A 27 5.14 -19.47 -6.84
C GLU A 27 6.59 -19.50 -6.37
N ARG A 28 7.19 -18.33 -6.13
CA ARG A 28 8.59 -18.19 -5.71
C ARG A 28 8.78 -18.15 -4.19
N HIS A 29 7.68 -18.16 -3.42
CA HIS A 29 7.74 -18.20 -1.97
C HIS A 29 8.05 -19.63 -1.47
N PRO A 30 8.93 -19.82 -0.45
CA PRO A 30 9.63 -18.81 0.36
C PRO A 30 11.05 -18.47 -0.14
N ALA A 31 11.46 -18.96 -1.31
CA ALA A 31 12.80 -18.69 -1.84
C ALA A 31 13.04 -17.18 -2.09
N GLU A 32 11.98 -16.45 -2.47
CA GLU A 32 11.96 -15.00 -2.58
C GLU A 32 10.98 -14.37 -1.57
N SER A 33 11.31 -13.15 -1.11
CA SER A 33 10.53 -12.40 -0.11
C SER A 33 9.34 -11.64 -0.71
N LEU A 34 9.13 -11.64 -2.03
CA LEU A 34 8.15 -10.78 -2.68
C LEU A 34 6.74 -10.98 -2.12
N LEU A 35 6.28 -12.22 -1.97
CA LEU A 35 4.97 -12.51 -1.39
C LEU A 35 4.86 -12.05 0.07
N GLU A 36 5.91 -12.27 0.88
CA GLU A 36 5.92 -11.82 2.26
C GLU A 36 5.80 -10.30 2.34
N GLU A 37 6.54 -9.57 1.51
CA GLU A 37 6.51 -8.12 1.47
C GLU A 37 5.15 -7.57 0.99
N ILE A 38 4.52 -8.21 0.00
CA ILE A 38 3.14 -7.90 -0.44
C ILE A 38 2.15 -7.97 0.71
N LEU A 39 2.37 -8.87 1.68
CA LEU A 39 1.43 -9.15 2.75
C LEU A 39 1.78 -8.43 4.07
N TRP A 40 3.06 -8.20 4.36
CA TRP A 40 3.51 -7.81 5.71
C TRP A 40 4.31 -6.51 5.78
N SER A 41 4.73 -5.94 4.64
CA SER A 41 5.52 -4.71 4.67
C SER A 41 4.66 -3.46 4.94
N ASP A 42 5.23 -2.47 5.63
CA ASP A 42 4.58 -1.20 5.98
C ASP A 42 5.33 0.03 5.45
N PRO A 43 4.63 1.08 5.01
CA PRO A 43 5.26 2.32 4.58
C PRO A 43 5.83 3.07 5.79
N ASP A 44 7.00 3.68 5.62
CA ASP A 44 7.61 4.61 6.56
C ASP A 44 7.84 5.96 5.84
N GLU A 45 7.48 7.05 6.52
CA GLU A 45 7.56 8.42 5.97
C GLU A 45 8.97 9.00 5.99
N THR A 46 9.80 8.51 6.91
CA THR A 46 11.12 9.07 7.26
C THR A 46 12.27 8.24 6.72
N LEU A 47 12.00 6.97 6.43
CA LEU A 47 12.98 6.04 5.90
C LEU A 47 13.34 6.35 4.45
N ARG A 48 14.59 6.11 4.07
CA ARG A 48 15.01 5.97 2.68
C ARG A 48 15.51 4.54 2.47
N GLY A 49 14.96 3.83 1.49
CA GLY A 49 15.21 2.41 1.28
C GLY A 49 14.30 1.53 2.13
N VAL A 50 14.86 0.48 2.75
CA VAL A 50 14.11 -0.51 3.55
C VAL A 50 14.77 -0.81 4.88
N ALA A 51 13.98 -1.25 5.85
CA ALA A 51 14.44 -1.74 7.14
C ALA A 51 13.62 -2.97 7.57
N PRO A 52 14.14 -3.85 8.44
CA PRO A 52 13.37 -4.97 8.97
C PRO A 52 12.09 -4.50 9.66
N SER A 53 10.97 -5.20 9.43
CA SER A 53 9.71 -4.90 10.10
C SER A 53 9.77 -5.31 11.58
N PRO A 54 9.32 -4.46 12.52
CA PRO A 54 9.20 -4.83 13.93
C PRO A 54 8.12 -5.91 14.17
N ARG A 55 7.32 -6.26 13.15
CA ARG A 55 6.33 -7.35 13.22
C ARG A 55 6.96 -8.74 13.17
N GLY A 56 8.23 -8.84 12.78
CA GLY A 56 8.92 -10.11 12.55
C GLY A 56 8.67 -10.74 11.17
N ALA A 57 7.94 -10.06 10.28
CA ALA A 57 7.74 -10.43 8.88
C ALA A 57 7.61 -9.17 8.02
N GLY A 58 8.11 -9.23 6.78
CA GLY A 58 8.14 -8.10 5.86
C GLY A 58 9.15 -7.02 6.23
N LEU A 59 9.03 -5.86 5.59
CA LEU A 59 9.94 -4.72 5.73
C LEU A 59 9.17 -3.42 6.01
N LEU A 60 9.84 -2.46 6.64
CA LEU A 60 9.49 -1.05 6.50
C LEU A 60 10.08 -0.54 5.19
N PHE A 61 9.36 0.31 4.45
CA PHE A 61 9.83 0.87 3.18
C PHE A 61 9.58 2.38 3.06
N GLY A 62 10.59 3.11 2.58
CA GLY A 62 10.52 4.54 2.33
C GLY A 62 9.75 4.94 1.07
N PRO A 63 9.43 6.24 0.90
CA PRO A 63 8.72 6.75 -0.28
C PRO A 63 9.50 6.55 -1.59
N ASP A 64 10.82 6.40 -1.53
CA ASP A 64 11.66 6.10 -2.68
C ASP A 64 11.39 4.69 -3.25
N ILE A 65 11.18 3.71 -2.37
CA ILE A 65 10.79 2.34 -2.77
C ILE A 65 9.39 2.34 -3.39
N THR A 66 8.44 3.03 -2.76
CA THR A 66 7.07 3.17 -3.29
C THR A 66 7.07 3.77 -4.69
N ARG A 67 7.78 4.89 -4.88
CA ARG A 67 7.87 5.56 -6.19
C ARG A 67 8.45 4.64 -7.26
N ARG A 68 9.59 3.99 -6.96
CA ARG A 68 10.27 3.07 -7.89
C ARG A 68 9.34 1.94 -8.33
N VAL A 69 8.60 1.33 -7.39
CA VAL A 69 7.68 0.22 -7.70
C VAL A 69 6.48 0.70 -8.50
N LEU A 70 5.88 1.83 -8.12
CA LEU A 70 4.76 2.42 -8.87
C LEU A 70 5.14 2.75 -10.32
N GLU A 71 6.35 3.30 -10.53
CA GLU A 71 6.90 3.55 -11.87
C GLU A 71 7.09 2.24 -12.65
N ALA A 72 7.68 1.21 -12.02
CA ALA A 72 7.93 -0.10 -12.65
C ALA A 72 6.64 -0.80 -13.14
N VAL A 73 5.52 -0.60 -12.44
CA VAL A 73 4.24 -1.24 -12.80
C VAL A 73 3.27 -0.29 -13.52
N GLY A 74 3.69 0.96 -13.79
CA GLY A 74 2.83 1.96 -14.43
C GLY A 74 1.63 2.40 -13.57
N ALA A 75 1.74 2.33 -12.24
CA ALA A 75 0.72 2.78 -11.30
C ALA A 75 1.05 4.17 -10.72
N LYS A 76 0.02 4.84 -10.19
CA LYS A 76 0.14 6.18 -9.59
C LYS A 76 0.08 6.16 -8.07
N THR A 77 -0.62 5.20 -7.48
CA THR A 77 -0.84 5.14 -6.04
C THR A 77 -0.96 3.69 -5.58
N LEU A 78 -0.27 3.40 -4.47
CA LEU A 78 -0.46 2.18 -3.71
C LEU A 78 -1.70 2.35 -2.83
N ILE A 79 -2.68 1.46 -2.98
CA ILE A 79 -3.83 1.36 -2.09
C ILE A 79 -3.64 0.08 -1.28
N ARG A 80 -3.57 0.22 0.04
CA ARG A 80 -3.27 -0.86 0.97
C ARG A 80 -4.21 -0.91 2.17
N GLY A 81 -4.12 -1.96 2.97
CA GLY A 81 -4.78 -2.09 4.27
C GLY A 81 -3.78 -2.28 5.39
N HIS A 82 -3.81 -3.46 6.02
CA HIS A 82 -2.88 -3.98 7.03
C HIS A 82 -2.70 -3.17 8.33
N GLU A 83 -2.40 -1.87 8.25
CA GLU A 83 -2.28 -0.98 9.40
C GLU A 83 -3.64 -0.44 9.86
N PRO A 84 -3.97 -0.54 11.15
CA PRO A 84 -5.14 0.13 11.68
C PRO A 84 -4.95 1.65 11.60
N VAL A 85 -5.94 2.32 11.00
CA VAL A 85 -5.93 3.77 10.87
C VAL A 85 -7.12 4.35 11.61
N ASN A 86 -6.84 5.21 12.60
CA ASN A 86 -7.89 5.98 13.24
C ASN A 86 -8.56 6.90 12.20
N GLY A 87 -9.89 6.85 12.10
CA GLY A 87 -10.64 7.54 11.05
C GLY A 87 -10.74 6.77 9.72
N GLY A 88 -10.23 5.54 9.66
CA GLY A 88 -10.46 4.56 8.59
C GLY A 88 -9.62 4.75 7.33
N VAL A 89 -8.96 5.90 7.13
CA VAL A 89 -8.17 6.20 5.94
C VAL A 89 -7.01 7.12 6.25
N PHE A 90 -5.83 6.83 5.70
CA PHE A 90 -4.63 7.63 5.81
C PHE A 90 -3.94 7.75 4.46
N ALA A 91 -3.47 8.95 4.12
CA ALA A 91 -2.68 9.20 2.91
C ALA A 91 -1.28 9.63 3.35
N GLY A 92 -0.29 8.87 2.90
CA GLY A 92 1.11 9.01 3.28
C GLY A 92 2.06 9.12 2.09
N GLN A 93 3.35 9.19 2.38
CA GLN A 93 4.47 9.17 1.44
C GLN A 93 4.34 10.20 0.33
N GLY A 94 4.01 11.44 0.70
CA GLY A 94 3.81 12.53 -0.26
C GLY A 94 2.66 12.28 -1.25
N GLY A 95 1.68 11.47 -0.86
CA GLY A 95 0.51 11.13 -1.69
C GLY A 95 0.69 9.88 -2.55
N LEU A 96 1.75 9.10 -2.34
CA LEU A 96 2.01 7.85 -3.06
C LEU A 96 1.24 6.65 -2.48
N THR A 97 0.95 6.67 -1.18
CA THR A 97 0.35 5.53 -0.46
C THR A 97 -0.94 5.93 0.23
N LEU A 98 -1.98 5.13 0.03
CA LEU A 98 -3.24 5.23 0.74
C LEU A 98 -3.46 3.96 1.57
N THR A 99 -3.62 4.11 2.87
CA THR A 99 -4.03 3.03 3.78
C THR A 99 -5.53 3.15 4.06
N LEU A 100 -6.28 2.07 3.82
CA LEU A 100 -7.70 1.93 4.13
C LEU A 100 -7.91 0.85 5.19
N PHE A 101 -8.74 1.15 6.18
CA PHE A 101 -9.08 0.20 7.22
C PHE A 101 -10.59 0.15 7.43
N SER A 102 -11.19 -1.01 7.16
CA SER A 102 -12.65 -1.18 7.09
C SER A 102 -13.27 -1.80 8.36
N ARG A 103 -12.58 -1.70 9.51
CA ARG A 103 -13.05 -2.24 10.79
C ARG A 103 -13.03 -1.19 11.91
N LYS A 104 -14.13 -1.13 12.66
CA LYS A 104 -14.29 -0.40 13.92
C LYS A 104 -14.21 -1.32 15.14
N GLY A 105 -14.03 -0.71 16.31
CA GLY A 105 -14.11 -1.40 17.60
C GLY A 105 -12.86 -2.23 17.93
N PRO A 106 -12.93 -3.07 18.97
CA PRO A 106 -11.81 -3.89 19.41
C PRO A 106 -11.26 -4.76 18.27
N PRO A 107 -9.94 -5.04 18.22
CA PRO A 107 -8.91 -4.59 19.17
C PRO A 107 -8.29 -3.21 18.83
N TYR A 108 -8.68 -2.59 17.70
CA TYR A 108 -8.00 -1.39 17.18
C TYR A 108 -8.66 -0.08 17.59
N TYR A 109 -9.94 -0.13 18.00
CA TYR A 109 -10.70 1.01 18.52
C TYR A 109 -10.72 2.23 17.58
N ASN A 110 -10.65 2.00 16.26
CA ASN A 110 -10.76 3.07 15.27
C ASN A 110 -12.11 3.78 15.40
N SER A 111 -12.10 5.11 15.35
CA SER A 111 -13.32 5.91 15.35
C SER A 111 -14.24 5.65 14.15
N HIS A 112 -13.65 5.29 13.00
CA HIS A 112 -14.37 5.01 11.75
C HIS A 112 -13.75 3.83 11.03
N ALA A 113 -14.58 3.11 10.29
CA ALA A 113 -14.15 2.27 9.18
C ALA A 113 -14.26 3.10 7.89
N ALA A 114 -13.50 2.74 6.85
CA ALA A 114 -13.66 3.37 5.54
C ALA A 114 -13.64 2.38 4.39
N TYR A 115 -14.19 2.80 3.25
CA TYR A 115 -14.06 2.13 1.96
C TYR A 115 -13.99 3.16 0.82
N LEU A 116 -13.51 2.73 -0.35
CA LEU A 116 -13.47 3.53 -1.57
C LEU A 116 -14.48 3.03 -2.60
N LYS A 117 -15.05 3.96 -3.36
CA LYS A 117 -15.68 3.69 -4.65
C LYS A 117 -14.85 4.36 -5.74
N ILE A 118 -14.20 3.57 -6.58
CA ILE A 118 -13.33 4.06 -7.66
C ILE A 118 -14.01 3.78 -9.00
N ARG A 119 -14.09 4.81 -9.85
CA ARG A 119 -14.48 4.69 -11.26
C ARG A 119 -13.21 4.48 -12.08
N LEU A 120 -13.12 3.37 -12.80
CA LEU A 120 -11.90 2.99 -13.54
C LEU A 120 -11.74 3.78 -14.85
N GLU A 121 -12.79 4.45 -15.29
CA GLU A 121 -12.81 5.31 -16.48
C GLU A 121 -12.19 6.68 -16.20
N GLU A 122 -12.08 7.07 -14.93
CA GLU A 122 -11.47 8.33 -14.52
C GLU A 122 -9.94 8.20 -14.38
N PRO A 123 -9.16 9.27 -14.67
CA PRO A 123 -7.72 9.25 -14.44
C PRO A 123 -7.37 8.90 -12.99
N ALA A 124 -6.32 8.10 -12.78
CA ALA A 124 -5.88 7.80 -11.42
C ALA A 124 -5.56 9.06 -10.63
N LYS A 125 -5.94 9.02 -9.36
CA LYS A 125 -5.77 10.07 -8.36
C LYS A 125 -4.60 9.71 -7.44
N ASN A 126 -3.99 10.70 -6.81
CA ASN A 126 -3.01 10.43 -5.74
C ASN A 126 -3.74 10.07 -4.42
N ALA A 127 -3.00 9.59 -3.42
CA ALA A 127 -3.59 9.19 -2.14
C ALA A 127 -4.32 10.34 -1.43
N TYR A 128 -3.85 11.58 -1.51
CA TYR A 128 -4.55 12.71 -0.90
C TYR A 128 -5.92 12.97 -1.53
N GLN A 129 -6.03 12.84 -2.85
CA GLN A 129 -7.29 12.97 -3.58
C GLN A 129 -8.23 11.81 -3.25
N LEU A 130 -7.71 10.57 -3.17
CA LEU A 130 -8.50 9.39 -2.79
C LEU A 130 -9.00 9.47 -1.35
N ALA A 131 -8.17 9.91 -0.40
CA ALA A 131 -8.56 10.03 1.00
C ALA A 131 -9.73 10.99 1.21
N LYS A 132 -9.83 12.06 0.41
CA LYS A 132 -10.98 12.99 0.41
C LYS A 132 -12.26 12.34 -0.11
N GLN A 133 -12.15 11.30 -0.92
CA GLN A 133 -13.28 10.56 -1.51
C GLN A 133 -13.64 9.30 -0.72
N ALA A 134 -12.88 8.97 0.33
CA ALA A 134 -13.16 7.81 1.16
C ALA A 134 -14.46 8.00 1.96
N ILE A 135 -15.31 6.98 1.89
CA ILE A 135 -16.58 6.94 2.60
C ILE A 135 -16.31 6.31 3.96
N LYS A 136 -16.56 7.08 5.02
CA LYS A 136 -16.36 6.69 6.42
C LYS A 136 -17.68 6.31 7.06
N PHE A 137 -17.69 5.28 7.90
CA PHE A 137 -18.90 4.79 8.58
C PHE A 137 -18.61 4.20 9.95
#